data_AF-A0A7M7L3H5-F1
#
_entry.id   AF-A0A7M7L3H5-F1
#
_cell.length_a   1.000
_cell.length_b   1.000
_cell.length_c   1.000
_cell.angle_alpha   90.00
_cell.angle_beta   90.00
_cell.angle_gamma   90.00
#
_symmetry.space_group_name_H-M   'P 1'
#
loop_
_entity.id
_entity.type
_entity.pdbx_description
1 polymer ?
#
loop_
_entity_poly.entity_id
_entity_poly.type
_entity_poly.pdbx_seq_one_letter_code
_entity_poly.pdbx_strand_id
1 'polypeptide(L)'
;MYTERCQQISRNQRTSEQLYQLGVSSSSVPCLYTKPITLCHLNCALMMLTQRLTSLAFNLRDGQLPEKCTPLMLKHAVKKKPSFILYLAYGFDFHQILCGPLIPFNEFEAVTKGTIFEDRQRDMKNKGDDKLKKPEVSDPNPTPYVLKRSLDCILCILVLIFVVPRFQQEFLFSDEFRNSYMPVKMFWLFVYTALTRQQYYVIWKMAEAICNSSNLGYYYENGEDHWDGCTNVDIWGVETAVSQREGLAAWNKSTQQWLRSICYDRVATSKTLTTFFLSAAWHGFYPGYYLTFMTLAVQTLAARSVRRSVRPFFQKSASSRFVWDAITFVATVAGFAYATIPFILLSFGKAMAMWWEMYFYGHIFSVMAIFVLPRLISPAREGKEKLACSDQPQAARVLDQCDLSYGSSERQLNNSKLISKFGQVCTQQNDNKKGTSTINSLQSTEVRQG
;
A
#
# COMPACT_ATOMS: atom_id res chain seq x y z
N MET A 1 36.21 -23.57 -25.89
CA MET A 1 34.84 -23.01 -25.86
C MET A 1 34.12 -23.08 -24.50
N TYR A 2 33.80 -24.25 -23.91
CA TYR A 2 33.10 -24.30 -22.60
C TYR A 2 34.00 -23.85 -21.43
N THR A 3 35.26 -24.25 -21.43
CA THR A 3 36.26 -23.90 -20.41
C THR A 3 36.63 -22.41 -20.45
N GLU A 4 36.68 -21.81 -21.64
CA GLU A 4 36.92 -20.38 -21.83
C GLU A 4 35.74 -19.53 -21.35
N ARG A 5 34.49 -19.96 -21.57
CA ARG A 5 33.30 -19.27 -21.02
C ARG A 5 33.29 -19.30 -19.48
N CYS A 6 33.65 -20.42 -18.86
CA CYS A 6 33.75 -20.49 -17.40
C CYS A 6 34.87 -19.61 -16.85
N GLN A 7 36.03 -19.55 -17.53
CA GLN A 7 37.12 -18.65 -17.14
C GLN A 7 36.75 -17.18 -17.32
N GLN A 8 36.00 -16.84 -18.37
CA GLN A 8 35.54 -15.48 -18.64
C GLN A 8 34.46 -15.01 -17.64
N ILE A 9 33.58 -15.91 -17.20
CA ILE A 9 32.65 -15.65 -16.09
C ILE A 9 33.42 -15.44 -14.77
N SER A 10 34.46 -16.24 -14.49
CA SER A 10 35.28 -16.06 -13.28
C SER A 10 36.11 -14.76 -13.31
N ARG A 11 36.58 -14.35 -14.49
CA ARG A 11 37.29 -13.08 -14.69
C ARG A 11 36.35 -11.89 -14.52
N ASN A 12 35.13 -11.95 -15.07
CA ASN A 12 34.12 -10.91 -14.89
C ASN A 12 33.64 -10.79 -13.43
N GLN A 13 33.59 -11.90 -12.68
CA GLN A 13 33.36 -11.86 -11.24
C GLN A 13 34.50 -11.15 -10.49
N ARG A 14 35.77 -11.44 -10.84
CA ARG A 14 36.92 -10.74 -10.25
C ARG A 14 36.97 -9.25 -10.60
N THR A 15 36.59 -8.83 -11.81
CA THR A 15 36.52 -7.40 -12.13
C THR A 15 35.38 -6.69 -11.42
N SER A 16 34.25 -7.36 -11.16
CA SER A 16 33.18 -6.81 -10.32
C SER A 16 33.60 -6.66 -8.84
N GLU A 17 34.42 -7.58 -8.32
CA GLU A 17 35.00 -7.46 -6.98
C GLU A 17 36.09 -6.38 -6.90
N GLN A 18 36.89 -6.20 -7.96
CA GLN A 18 37.93 -5.16 -8.02
C GLN A 18 37.35 -3.74 -8.15
N LEU A 19 36.22 -3.55 -8.83
CA LEU A 19 35.52 -2.27 -8.86
C LEU A 19 34.82 -1.95 -7.51
N TYR A 20 34.50 -2.98 -6.72
CA TYR A 20 33.98 -2.82 -5.36
C TYR A 20 35.05 -2.42 -4.33
N GLN A 21 36.33 -2.63 -4.66
CA GLN A 21 37.49 -2.33 -3.79
C GLN A 21 38.05 -0.91 -3.95
N LEU A 22 37.50 -0.09 -4.87
CA LEU A 22 38.00 1.27 -5.13
C LEU A 22 37.39 2.37 -4.24
N GLY A 23 36.81 2.07 -3.07
CA GLY A 23 36.45 3.17 -2.16
C GLY A 23 35.56 2.95 -0.94
N VAL A 24 35.35 1.74 -0.41
CA VAL A 24 34.66 1.58 0.89
C VAL A 24 35.29 0.44 1.69
N SER A 25 35.75 0.74 2.91
CA SER A 25 36.34 -0.25 3.83
C SER A 25 35.37 -1.40 4.08
N SER A 26 35.86 -2.62 3.98
CA SER A 26 35.12 -3.89 4.00
C SER A 26 34.53 -4.32 5.35
N SER A 27 34.30 -3.39 6.29
CA SER A 27 33.86 -3.70 7.67
C SER A 27 32.47 -3.15 8.04
N SER A 28 31.71 -2.55 7.11
CA SER A 28 30.50 -1.80 7.46
C SER A 28 29.31 -1.90 6.48
N VAL A 29 29.26 -2.94 5.64
CA VAL A 29 28.09 -3.21 4.77
C VAL A 29 27.39 -4.49 5.24
N PRO A 30 26.22 -4.41 5.88
CA PRO A 30 25.54 -5.59 6.41
C PRO A 30 25.11 -6.52 5.27
N CYS A 31 25.60 -7.78 5.32
CA CYS A 31 25.05 -9.11 4.98
C CYS A 31 23.85 -9.32 4.00
N LEU A 32 23.22 -8.31 3.43
CA LEU A 32 22.18 -8.43 2.39
C LEU A 32 22.76 -8.54 0.98
N TYR A 33 24.04 -8.19 0.79
CA TYR A 33 24.73 -8.20 -0.50
C TYR A 33 25.65 -9.41 -0.73
N THR A 34 25.72 -10.37 0.20
CA THR A 34 26.55 -11.59 0.07
C THR A 34 25.86 -12.73 -0.67
N LYS A 35 24.57 -12.59 -1.01
CA LYS A 35 23.88 -13.56 -1.86
C LYS A 35 24.26 -13.29 -3.32
N PRO A 36 24.52 -14.33 -4.13
CA PRO A 36 24.73 -14.14 -5.57
C PRO A 36 23.53 -13.38 -6.12
N ILE A 37 23.76 -12.23 -6.74
CA ILE A 37 22.73 -11.36 -7.33
C ILE A 37 21.73 -12.18 -8.18
N THR A 38 22.24 -13.20 -8.86
CA THR A 38 21.48 -14.20 -9.64
C THR A 38 20.40 -14.93 -8.84
N LEU A 39 20.70 -15.35 -7.60
CA LEU A 39 19.73 -16.07 -6.76
C LEU A 39 18.60 -15.15 -6.28
N CYS A 40 18.92 -13.88 -6.03
CA CYS A 40 17.92 -12.87 -5.66
C CYS A 40 16.93 -12.63 -6.81
N HIS A 41 17.44 -12.43 -8.03
CA HIS A 41 16.60 -12.19 -9.22
C HIS A 41 15.70 -13.39 -9.55
N LEU A 42 16.21 -14.63 -9.44
CA LEU A 42 15.39 -15.82 -9.67
C LEU A 42 14.24 -15.93 -8.67
N ASN A 43 14.51 -15.67 -7.38
CA ASN A 43 13.47 -15.76 -6.35
C ASN A 43 12.38 -14.71 -6.58
N CYS A 44 12.74 -13.45 -6.85
CA CYS A 44 11.77 -12.41 -7.11
C CYS A 44 10.89 -12.73 -8.33
N ALA A 45 11.50 -13.23 -9.42
CA ALA A 45 10.75 -13.63 -10.61
C ALA A 45 9.79 -14.80 -10.35
N LEU A 46 10.22 -15.82 -9.60
CA LEU A 46 9.37 -16.94 -9.21
C LEU A 46 8.22 -16.51 -8.30
N MET A 47 8.46 -15.57 -7.39
CA MET A 47 7.44 -15.02 -6.50
C MET A 47 6.34 -14.30 -7.29
N MET A 48 6.71 -13.42 -8.24
CA MET A 48 5.75 -12.71 -9.08
C MET A 48 5.01 -13.65 -10.04
N LEU A 49 5.72 -14.61 -10.65
CA LEU A 49 5.12 -15.62 -11.50
C LEU A 49 4.09 -16.46 -10.75
N THR A 50 4.41 -16.85 -9.50
CA THR A 50 3.47 -17.59 -8.64
C THR A 50 2.18 -16.80 -8.43
N GLN A 51 2.27 -15.50 -8.15
CA GLN A 51 1.08 -14.66 -7.97
C GLN A 51 0.22 -14.61 -9.25
N ARG A 52 0.85 -14.36 -10.41
CA ARG A 52 0.17 -14.28 -11.71
C ARG A 52 -0.51 -15.60 -12.09
N LEU A 53 0.23 -16.71 -12.06
CA LEU A 53 -0.29 -18.00 -12.51
C LEU A 53 -1.38 -18.53 -11.60
N THR A 54 -1.22 -18.38 -10.28
CA THR A 54 -2.28 -18.78 -9.33
C THR A 54 -3.52 -17.89 -9.47
N SER A 55 -3.34 -16.57 -9.63
CA SER A 55 -4.46 -15.65 -9.87
C SER A 55 -5.23 -16.04 -11.12
N LEU A 56 -4.55 -16.28 -12.25
CA LEU A 56 -5.20 -16.70 -13.49
C LEU A 56 -5.93 -18.04 -13.33
N ALA A 57 -5.32 -19.02 -12.66
CA ALA A 57 -5.95 -20.31 -12.42
C ALA A 57 -7.25 -20.18 -11.61
N PHE A 58 -7.23 -19.37 -10.54
CA PHE A 58 -8.41 -19.09 -9.73
C PHE A 58 -9.46 -18.28 -10.48
N ASN A 59 -9.05 -17.26 -11.25
CA ASN A 59 -9.95 -16.44 -12.05
C ASN A 59 -10.66 -17.26 -13.14
N LEU A 60 -9.98 -18.23 -13.75
CA LEU A 60 -10.58 -19.17 -14.72
C LEU A 60 -11.65 -20.05 -14.05
N ARG A 61 -11.38 -20.54 -12.84
CA ARG A 61 -12.37 -21.28 -12.05
C ARG A 61 -13.57 -20.40 -11.71
N ASP A 62 -13.33 -19.17 -11.28
CA ASP A 62 -14.38 -18.21 -10.91
C ASP A 62 -15.27 -17.85 -12.10
N GLY A 63 -14.70 -17.80 -13.31
CA GLY A 63 -15.47 -17.64 -14.56
C GLY A 63 -16.38 -18.81 -14.91
N GLN A 64 -16.11 -20.00 -14.38
CA GLN A 64 -16.93 -21.21 -14.56
C GLN A 64 -17.99 -21.39 -13.47
N LEU A 65 -17.78 -20.82 -12.28
CA LEU A 65 -18.64 -20.97 -11.09
C LEU A 65 -18.98 -19.61 -10.45
N PRO A 66 -19.66 -18.70 -11.19
CA PRO A 66 -19.93 -17.34 -10.73
C PRO A 66 -20.79 -17.29 -9.46
N GLU A 67 -21.64 -18.30 -9.22
CA GLU A 67 -22.53 -18.38 -8.06
C GLU A 67 -21.82 -18.55 -6.72
N LYS A 68 -20.56 -18.98 -6.73
CA LYS A 68 -19.72 -19.15 -5.52
C LYS A 68 -18.75 -17.99 -5.30
N CYS A 69 -18.83 -16.94 -6.11
CA CYS A 69 -17.88 -15.85 -6.10
C CYS A 69 -18.34 -14.68 -5.24
N THR A 70 -17.39 -14.06 -4.53
CA THR A 70 -17.60 -12.72 -3.97
C THR A 70 -17.61 -11.68 -5.11
N PRO A 71 -18.15 -10.45 -4.90
CA PRO A 71 -18.11 -9.41 -5.93
C PRO A 71 -16.69 -9.11 -6.45
N LEU A 72 -15.69 -9.17 -5.58
CA LEU A 72 -14.29 -8.97 -5.95
C LEU A 72 -13.76 -10.11 -6.84
N MET A 73 -14.12 -11.36 -6.53
CA MET A 73 -13.74 -12.51 -7.36
C MET A 73 -14.41 -12.43 -8.74
N LEU A 74 -15.67 -12.04 -8.78
CA LEU A 74 -16.42 -11.90 -10.04
C LEU A 74 -15.83 -10.80 -10.93
N LYS A 75 -15.35 -9.69 -10.35
CA LYS A 75 -14.66 -8.61 -11.10
C LYS A 75 -13.46 -9.12 -11.90
N HIS A 76 -12.72 -10.09 -11.37
CA HIS A 76 -11.52 -10.63 -12.01
C HIS A 76 -11.75 -11.97 -12.71
N ALA A 77 -12.98 -12.47 -12.73
CA ALA A 77 -13.30 -13.76 -13.33
C ALA A 77 -12.98 -13.77 -14.83
N VAL A 78 -12.37 -14.86 -15.29
CA VAL A 78 -11.97 -15.07 -16.68
C VAL A 78 -12.86 -16.17 -17.25
N LYS A 79 -13.78 -15.80 -18.15
CA LYS A 79 -14.76 -16.76 -18.71
C LYS A 79 -14.17 -17.68 -19.78
N LYS A 80 -13.21 -17.18 -20.57
CA LYS A 80 -12.62 -17.89 -21.70
C LYS A 80 -11.15 -18.20 -21.42
N LYS A 81 -10.74 -19.43 -21.70
CA LYS A 81 -9.33 -19.83 -21.62
C LYS A 81 -8.49 -18.97 -22.58
N PRO A 82 -7.36 -18.40 -22.13
CA PRO A 82 -6.49 -17.62 -23.00
C PRO A 82 -5.77 -18.50 -24.03
N SER A 83 -5.32 -17.88 -25.12
CA SER A 83 -4.40 -18.55 -26.05
C SER A 83 -3.06 -18.82 -25.36
N PHE A 84 -2.31 -19.80 -25.87
CA PHE A 84 -1.01 -20.14 -25.31
C PHE A 84 -0.03 -18.95 -25.33
N ILE A 85 -0.04 -18.16 -26.40
CA ILE A 85 0.81 -16.96 -26.54
C ILE A 85 0.42 -15.90 -25.51
N LEU A 86 -0.88 -15.63 -25.34
CA LEU A 86 -1.34 -14.63 -24.37
C LEU A 86 -1.05 -15.06 -22.93
N TYR A 87 -1.15 -16.37 -22.65
CA TYR A 87 -0.74 -16.95 -21.37
C TYR A 87 0.76 -16.73 -21.09
N LEU A 88 1.62 -17.01 -22.07
CA LEU A 88 3.07 -16.77 -21.93
C LEU A 88 3.38 -15.28 -21.78
N ALA A 89 2.73 -14.42 -22.56
CA ALA A 89 2.87 -12.97 -22.47
C ALA A 89 2.49 -12.46 -21.08
N TYR A 90 1.40 -12.95 -20.50
CA TYR A 90 1.00 -12.59 -19.14
C TYR A 90 1.98 -13.09 -18.08
N GLY A 91 2.43 -14.35 -18.19
CA GLY A 91 3.38 -14.93 -17.24
C GLY A 91 4.71 -14.17 -17.22
N PHE A 92 5.26 -13.90 -18.40
CA PHE A 92 6.57 -13.26 -18.60
C PHE A 92 6.49 -11.77 -18.92
N ASP A 93 5.38 -11.11 -18.59
CA ASP A 93 5.21 -9.68 -18.82
C ASP A 93 6.35 -8.89 -18.15
N PHE A 94 7.14 -8.20 -18.97
CA PHE A 94 8.42 -7.61 -18.60
C PHE A 94 8.27 -6.43 -17.64
N HIS A 95 7.10 -5.77 -17.62
CA HIS A 95 6.85 -4.63 -16.75
C HIS A 95 6.95 -4.99 -15.26
N GLN A 96 6.54 -6.21 -14.87
CA GLN A 96 6.55 -6.65 -13.46
C GLN A 96 7.26 -7.99 -13.22
N ILE A 97 8.06 -8.49 -14.19
CA ILE A 97 8.69 -9.82 -14.09
C ILE A 97 9.60 -9.98 -12.88
N LEU A 98 10.40 -8.96 -12.53
CA LEU A 98 11.25 -8.99 -11.35
C LEU A 98 10.52 -8.49 -10.10
N CYS A 99 9.76 -7.42 -10.26
CA CYS A 99 9.11 -6.71 -9.19
C CYS A 99 8.07 -5.77 -9.79
N GLY A 100 6.87 -5.75 -9.23
CA GLY A 100 5.85 -4.79 -9.64
C GLY A 100 4.46 -5.18 -9.14
N PRO A 101 3.45 -4.34 -9.39
CA PRO A 101 2.08 -4.66 -9.04
C PRO A 101 1.60 -5.89 -9.80
N LEU A 102 0.93 -6.84 -9.15
CA LEU A 102 0.14 -7.85 -9.86
C LEU A 102 -1.02 -7.17 -10.60
N ILE A 103 -1.00 -7.24 -11.93
CA ILE A 103 -2.11 -6.79 -12.77
C ILE A 103 -3.10 -7.95 -13.03
N PRO A 104 -4.42 -7.74 -12.87
CA PRO A 104 -5.44 -8.73 -13.22
C PRO A 104 -5.36 -9.12 -14.70
N PHE A 105 -5.60 -10.41 -14.99
CA PHE A 105 -5.50 -10.92 -16.37
C PHE A 105 -6.43 -10.18 -17.37
N ASN A 106 -7.66 -9.86 -16.97
CA ASN A 106 -8.62 -9.14 -17.83
C ASN A 106 -8.09 -7.76 -18.25
N GLU A 107 -7.39 -7.08 -17.35
CA GLU A 107 -6.80 -5.76 -17.62
C GLU A 107 -5.58 -5.89 -18.53
N PHE A 108 -4.70 -6.86 -18.26
CA PHE A 108 -3.57 -7.17 -19.13
C PHE A 108 -4.02 -7.53 -20.55
N GLU A 109 -5.07 -8.35 -20.68
CA GLU A 109 -5.66 -8.71 -21.96
C GLU A 109 -6.25 -7.48 -22.68
N ALA A 110 -6.93 -6.59 -21.96
CA ALA A 110 -7.51 -5.37 -22.52
C ALA A 110 -6.44 -4.40 -23.04
N VAL A 111 -5.34 -4.21 -22.31
CA VAL A 111 -4.20 -3.39 -22.77
C VAL A 111 -3.55 -4.03 -24.01
N THR A 112 -3.34 -5.35 -23.99
CA THR A 112 -2.72 -6.08 -25.11
C THR A 112 -3.56 -6.01 -26.39
N LYS A 113 -4.89 -5.98 -26.26
CA LYS A 113 -5.83 -5.88 -27.39
C LYS A 113 -6.14 -4.45 -27.81
N GLY A 114 -5.68 -3.44 -27.07
CA GLY A 114 -6.02 -2.03 -27.31
C GLY A 114 -7.47 -1.66 -26.94
N THR A 115 -8.16 -2.48 -26.15
CA THR A 115 -9.57 -2.26 -25.75
C THR A 115 -9.70 -1.55 -24.41
N ILE A 116 -8.58 -1.14 -23.80
CA ILE A 116 -8.56 -0.56 -22.45
C ILE A 116 -9.31 0.79 -22.35
N PHE A 117 -9.46 1.51 -23.46
CA PHE A 117 -10.15 2.80 -23.52
C PHE A 117 -11.61 2.73 -23.97
N GLU A 118 -12.17 1.53 -24.18
CA GLU A 118 -13.54 1.36 -24.69
C GLU A 118 -14.60 2.01 -23.79
N ASP A 119 -14.47 1.92 -22.46
CA ASP A 119 -15.41 2.51 -21.51
C ASP A 119 -15.50 4.03 -21.66
N ARG A 120 -14.33 4.69 -21.78
CA ARG A 120 -14.22 6.11 -22.05
C ARG A 120 -14.83 6.48 -23.41
N GLN A 121 -14.50 5.73 -24.46
CA GLN A 121 -15.02 5.99 -25.79
C GLN A 121 -16.55 5.87 -25.83
N ARG A 122 -17.13 4.89 -25.13
CA ARG A 122 -18.58 4.73 -24.99
C ARG A 122 -19.24 5.89 -24.26
N ASP A 123 -18.70 6.32 -23.13
CA ASP A 123 -19.25 7.45 -22.37
C ASP A 123 -19.16 8.76 -23.16
N MET A 124 -18.05 9.02 -23.83
CA MET A 124 -17.87 10.19 -24.70
C MET A 124 -18.82 10.19 -25.89
N LYS A 125 -19.11 9.02 -26.46
CA LYS A 125 -20.13 8.86 -27.51
C LYS A 125 -21.54 9.14 -26.97
N ASN A 126 -21.86 8.68 -25.77
CA ASN A 126 -23.16 8.90 -25.14
C ASN A 126 -23.38 10.36 -24.71
N LYS A 127 -22.30 11.08 -24.37
CA LYS A 127 -22.32 12.52 -24.02
C LYS A 127 -22.26 13.45 -25.24
N GLY A 128 -21.88 12.94 -26.41
CA GLY A 128 -21.65 13.73 -27.62
C GLY A 128 -22.84 13.70 -28.59
N ASP A 129 -23.49 14.85 -28.75
CA ASP A 129 -24.40 15.18 -29.85
C ASP A 129 -23.86 14.73 -31.22
N ASP A 130 -24.75 14.20 -32.05
CA ASP A 130 -24.58 13.64 -33.41
C ASP A 130 -23.94 14.59 -34.46
N LYS A 131 -23.41 15.76 -34.07
CA LYS A 131 -23.09 16.86 -35.00
C LYS A 131 -21.65 17.35 -35.04
N LEU A 132 -20.71 16.78 -34.28
CA LEU A 132 -19.30 17.03 -34.55
C LEU A 132 -18.57 15.74 -34.87
N LYS A 133 -18.18 15.60 -36.15
CA LYS A 133 -16.98 14.86 -36.55
C LYS A 133 -15.79 15.44 -35.76
N LYS A 134 -15.64 15.05 -34.50
CA LYS A 134 -14.46 15.36 -33.70
C LYS A 134 -13.37 14.35 -34.10
N PRO A 135 -12.11 14.81 -34.17
CA PRO A 135 -10.99 13.98 -34.54
C PRO A 135 -10.93 12.76 -33.62
N GLU A 136 -10.40 11.67 -34.17
CA GLU A 136 -9.99 10.45 -33.46
C GLU A 136 -9.66 10.78 -32.00
N VAL A 137 -10.53 10.36 -31.08
CA VAL A 137 -10.47 10.77 -29.67
C VAL A 137 -9.08 10.40 -29.17
N SER A 138 -8.21 11.39 -28.93
CA SER A 138 -6.83 11.10 -28.54
C SER A 138 -6.85 10.33 -27.23
N ASP A 139 -6.08 9.24 -27.20
CA ASP A 139 -5.92 8.43 -26.00
C ASP A 139 -5.47 9.30 -24.83
N PRO A 140 -5.99 9.02 -23.62
CA PRO A 140 -5.66 9.83 -22.47
C PRO A 140 -4.16 9.68 -22.13
N ASN A 141 -3.53 10.75 -21.65
CA ASN A 141 -2.08 10.81 -21.49
C ASN A 141 -1.64 10.32 -20.08
N PRO A 142 -0.84 9.23 -19.97
CA PRO A 142 -0.35 8.74 -18.68
C PRO A 142 0.77 9.60 -18.06
N THR A 143 1.37 10.53 -18.82
CA THR A 143 2.60 11.27 -18.45
C THR A 143 2.54 11.92 -17.06
N PRO A 144 1.47 12.61 -16.63
CA PRO A 144 1.43 13.23 -15.31
C PRO A 144 1.58 12.21 -14.17
N TYR A 145 0.97 11.02 -14.33
CA TYR A 145 1.07 9.94 -13.37
C TYR A 145 2.47 9.33 -13.36
N VAL A 146 3.05 9.08 -14.54
CA VAL A 146 4.43 8.56 -14.68
C VAL A 146 5.44 9.53 -14.05
N LEU A 147 5.32 10.84 -14.30
CA LEU A 147 6.19 11.86 -13.71
C LEU A 147 6.06 11.88 -12.18
N LYS A 148 4.84 11.86 -11.64
CA LYS A 148 4.63 11.80 -10.20
C LYS A 148 5.30 10.57 -9.56
N ARG A 149 5.11 9.37 -10.12
CA ARG A 149 5.73 8.14 -9.58
C ARG A 149 7.25 8.17 -9.71
N SER A 150 7.76 8.76 -10.79
CA SER A 150 9.21 8.95 -11.00
C SER A 150 9.79 9.92 -9.95
N LEU A 151 9.09 11.00 -9.61
CA LEU A 151 9.49 11.92 -8.55
C LEU A 151 9.49 11.26 -7.18
N ASP A 152 8.46 10.49 -6.84
CA ASP A 152 8.41 9.71 -5.60
C ASP A 152 9.60 8.73 -5.52
N CYS A 153 9.92 8.07 -6.63
CA CYS A 153 11.05 7.15 -6.74
C CYS A 153 12.39 7.87 -6.52
N ILE A 154 12.63 9.00 -7.19
CA ILE A 154 13.85 9.80 -7.03
C ILE A 154 14.02 10.26 -5.58
N LEU A 155 12.96 10.74 -4.94
CA LEU A 155 13.00 11.15 -3.53
C LEU A 155 13.41 9.98 -2.62
N CYS A 156 12.86 8.79 -2.84
CA CYS A 156 13.23 7.59 -2.07
C CYS A 156 14.69 7.17 -2.35
N ILE A 157 15.19 7.31 -3.58
CA ILE A 157 16.60 7.05 -3.93
C ILE A 157 17.53 8.00 -3.18
N LEU A 158 17.19 9.28 -3.09
CA LEU A 158 17.99 10.26 -2.33
C LEU A 158 18.07 9.87 -0.84
N VAL A 159 16.94 9.45 -0.24
CA VAL A 159 16.94 8.92 1.13
C VAL A 159 17.80 7.66 1.25
N LEU A 160 17.68 6.74 0.29
CA LEU A 160 18.45 5.49 0.27
C LEU A 160 19.96 5.70 0.16
N ILE A 161 20.41 6.67 -0.63
CA ILE A 161 21.84 6.96 -0.84
C ILE A 161 22.41 7.79 0.32
N PHE A 162 21.70 8.83 0.75
CA PHE A 162 22.25 9.79 1.70
C PHE A 162 21.88 9.47 3.16
N VAL A 163 20.68 8.97 3.44
CA VAL A 163 20.22 8.80 4.82
C VAL A 163 20.49 7.39 5.33
N VAL A 164 20.08 6.35 4.58
CA VAL A 164 20.14 4.95 5.05
C VAL A 164 21.55 4.51 5.49
N PRO A 165 22.67 4.84 4.80
CA PRO A 165 24.00 4.41 5.23
C PRO A 165 24.44 4.97 6.59
N ARG A 166 23.79 6.04 7.06
CA ARG A 166 24.05 6.62 8.39
C ARG A 166 23.42 5.80 9.53
N PHE A 167 22.54 4.86 9.21
CA PHE A 167 21.79 4.05 10.19
C PHE A 167 22.15 2.58 10.01
N GLN A 168 23.21 2.17 10.69
CA GLN A 168 23.76 0.82 10.63
C GLN A 168 22.94 -0.16 11.47
N GLN A 169 22.81 -1.40 10.98
CA GLN A 169 22.09 -2.47 11.67
C GLN A 169 22.79 -2.86 12.98
N GLU A 170 24.11 -2.71 13.02
CA GLU A 170 25.00 -3.02 14.13
C GLU A 170 24.61 -2.25 15.39
N PHE A 171 24.10 -1.01 15.24
CA PHE A 171 23.64 -0.20 16.35
C PHE A 171 22.49 -0.87 17.13
N LEU A 172 21.59 -1.59 16.45
CA LEU A 172 20.47 -2.27 17.13
C LEU A 172 20.94 -3.39 18.07
N PHE A 173 22.17 -3.89 17.92
CA PHE A 173 22.74 -4.93 18.76
C PHE A 173 23.88 -4.42 19.66
N SER A 174 24.11 -3.10 19.68
CA SER A 174 25.12 -2.48 20.53
C SER A 174 24.66 -2.40 21.99
N ASP A 175 25.64 -2.33 22.91
CA ASP A 175 25.33 -2.12 24.33
C ASP A 175 24.69 -0.74 24.58
N GLU A 176 24.98 0.25 23.73
CA GLU A 176 24.33 1.56 23.78
C GLU A 176 22.82 1.45 23.55
N PHE A 177 22.39 0.69 22.52
CA PHE A 177 20.97 0.45 22.29
C PHE A 177 20.35 -0.32 23.46
N ARG A 178 21.01 -1.37 23.96
CA ARG A 178 20.51 -2.19 25.09
C ARG A 178 20.29 -1.38 26.37
N ASN A 179 21.23 -0.49 26.69
CA ASN A 179 21.19 0.34 27.90
C ASN A 179 20.28 1.58 27.77
N SER A 180 19.72 1.84 26.59
CA SER A 180 18.83 2.98 26.37
C SER A 180 17.41 2.74 26.91
N TYR A 181 16.69 3.84 27.19
CA TYR A 181 15.31 3.79 27.66
C TYR A 181 14.35 3.25 26.58
N MET A 182 13.25 2.63 27.02
CA MET A 182 12.26 2.03 26.11
C MET A 182 11.77 2.97 24.98
N PRO A 183 11.41 4.25 25.23
CA PRO A 183 10.99 5.14 24.15
C PRO A 183 12.10 5.40 23.12
N VAL A 184 13.36 5.43 23.55
CA VAL A 184 14.53 5.59 22.68
C VAL A 184 14.70 4.34 21.83
N LYS A 185 14.60 3.14 22.41
CA LYS A 185 14.62 1.87 21.65
C LYS A 185 13.51 1.82 20.60
N MET A 186 12.27 2.19 20.97
CA MET A 186 11.14 2.24 20.04
C MET A 186 11.36 3.23 18.89
N PHE A 187 11.90 4.42 19.20
CA PHE A 187 12.22 5.43 18.19
C PHE A 187 13.27 4.93 17.19
N TRP A 188 14.37 4.35 17.67
CA TRP A 188 15.40 3.79 16.80
C TRP A 188 14.88 2.63 15.94
N LEU A 189 14.04 1.77 16.52
CA LEU A 189 13.41 0.68 15.77
C LEU A 189 12.48 1.21 14.67
N PHE A 190 11.71 2.25 14.96
CA PHE A 190 10.91 2.94 13.95
C PHE A 190 11.78 3.52 12.84
N VAL A 191 12.81 4.30 13.18
CA VAL A 191 13.69 4.92 12.19
C VAL A 191 14.35 3.85 11.32
N TYR A 192 14.93 2.82 11.93
CA TYR A 192 15.60 1.74 11.18
C TYR A 192 14.64 1.00 10.24
N THR A 193 13.44 0.64 10.71
CA THR A 193 12.44 -0.04 9.86
C THR A 193 11.91 0.88 8.76
N ALA A 194 11.71 2.17 9.01
CA ALA A 194 11.27 3.16 8.02
C ALA A 194 12.31 3.41 6.93
N LEU A 195 13.58 3.47 7.32
CA LEU A 195 14.71 3.59 6.39
C LEU A 195 14.90 2.31 5.56
N THR A 196 14.75 1.15 6.18
CA THR A 196 14.81 -0.13 5.48
C THR A 196 13.68 -0.28 4.45
N ARG A 197 12.50 0.34 4.68
CA ARG A 197 11.39 0.31 3.73
C ARG A 197 11.67 1.07 2.42
N GLN A 198 12.57 2.05 2.42
CA GLN A 198 12.80 2.93 1.28
C GLN A 198 13.20 2.17 0.00
N GLN A 199 13.97 1.10 0.13
CA GLN A 199 14.35 0.25 -1.01
C GLN A 199 13.13 -0.34 -1.74
N TYR A 200 12.07 -0.69 -1.01
CA TYR A 200 10.83 -1.21 -1.59
C TYR A 200 10.04 -0.09 -2.27
N TYR A 201 10.03 1.12 -1.69
CA TYR A 201 9.40 2.28 -2.31
C TYR A 201 10.05 2.62 -3.64
N VAL A 202 11.38 2.63 -3.73
CA VAL A 202 12.11 2.84 -4.99
C VAL A 202 11.66 1.83 -6.05
N ILE A 203 11.78 0.54 -5.74
CA ILE A 203 11.53 -0.52 -6.72
C ILE A 203 10.06 -0.54 -7.15
N TRP A 204 9.13 -0.39 -6.21
CA TRP A 204 7.70 -0.41 -6.53
C TRP A 204 7.24 0.85 -7.24
N LYS A 205 7.74 2.04 -6.88
CA LYS A 205 7.41 3.28 -7.61
C LYS A 205 7.97 3.28 -9.03
N MET A 206 9.16 2.71 -9.22
CA MET A 206 9.72 2.51 -10.55
C MET A 206 8.85 1.55 -11.38
N ALA A 207 8.44 0.41 -10.82
CA ALA A 207 7.57 -0.55 -11.50
C ALA A 207 6.17 0.03 -11.81
N GLU A 208 5.61 0.82 -10.90
CA GLU A 208 4.37 1.58 -11.13
C GLU A 208 4.54 2.51 -12.34
N ALA A 209 5.58 3.34 -12.37
CA ALA A 209 5.85 4.25 -13.49
C ALA A 209 5.97 3.51 -14.84
N ILE A 210 6.65 2.36 -14.86
CA ILE A 210 6.80 1.50 -16.04
C ILE A 210 5.43 0.95 -16.48
N CYS A 211 4.61 0.45 -15.55
CA CYS A 211 3.25 -0.03 -15.85
C CYS A 211 2.39 1.09 -16.43
N ASN A 212 2.37 2.26 -15.78
CA ASN A 212 1.63 3.43 -16.22
C ASN A 212 2.05 3.89 -17.63
N SER A 213 3.34 3.82 -17.97
CA SER A 213 3.83 4.19 -19.30
C SER A 213 3.28 3.32 -20.43
N SER A 214 2.83 2.11 -20.10
CA SER A 214 2.19 1.17 -21.02
C SER A 214 0.68 1.04 -20.81
N ASN A 215 0.06 2.04 -20.16
CA ASN A 215 -1.37 2.09 -19.83
C ASN A 215 -1.90 0.99 -18.91
N LEU A 216 -1.01 0.21 -18.28
CA LEU A 216 -1.39 -0.72 -17.22
C LEU A 216 -1.76 0.07 -15.96
N GLY A 217 -2.86 -0.31 -15.31
CA GLY A 217 -3.46 0.41 -14.18
C GLY A 217 -4.45 1.50 -14.58
N TYR A 218 -4.78 1.65 -15.86
CA TYR A 218 -5.78 2.60 -16.32
C TYR A 218 -7.20 2.10 -16.08
N TYR A 219 -8.08 3.00 -15.66
CA TYR A 219 -9.52 2.78 -15.71
C TYR A 219 -10.28 4.10 -15.84
N TYR A 220 -11.51 4.02 -16.35
CA TYR A 220 -12.41 5.16 -16.51
C TYR A 220 -13.58 5.04 -15.56
N GLU A 221 -13.80 6.05 -14.72
CA GLU A 221 -14.91 6.05 -13.76
C GLU A 221 -15.46 7.46 -13.59
N ASN A 222 -16.79 7.60 -13.54
CA ASN A 222 -17.49 8.87 -13.27
C ASN A 222 -17.10 10.06 -14.16
N GLY A 223 -16.65 9.80 -15.40
CA GLY A 223 -16.23 10.86 -16.31
C GLY A 223 -14.73 11.18 -16.28
N GLU A 224 -13.96 10.54 -15.41
CA GLU A 224 -12.56 10.84 -15.14
C GLU A 224 -11.64 9.68 -15.51
N ASP A 225 -10.43 10.04 -15.99
CA ASP A 225 -9.36 9.12 -16.37
C ASP A 225 -8.43 8.87 -15.18
N HIS A 226 -8.34 7.62 -14.73
CA HIS A 226 -7.53 7.21 -13.58
C HIS A 226 -6.41 6.25 -13.99
N TRP A 227 -5.29 6.31 -13.25
CA TRP A 227 -4.08 5.52 -13.51
C TRP A 227 -3.47 4.92 -12.24
N ASP A 228 -4.20 4.98 -11.13
CA ASP A 228 -3.78 4.46 -9.85
C ASP A 228 -4.15 2.98 -9.65
N GLY A 229 -4.76 2.31 -10.64
CA GLY A 229 -5.11 0.89 -10.61
C GLY A 229 -3.91 -0.05 -10.42
N CYS A 230 -2.73 0.36 -10.89
CA CYS A 230 -1.47 -0.37 -10.68
C CYS A 230 -0.67 0.13 -9.45
N THR A 231 -1.23 1.01 -8.61
CA THR A 231 -0.54 1.47 -7.40
C THR A 231 -0.30 0.31 -6.44
N ASN A 232 0.95 -0.10 -6.28
CA ASN A 232 1.34 -1.15 -5.37
C ASN A 232 1.61 -0.62 -3.95
N VAL A 233 2.07 0.62 -3.81
CA VAL A 233 2.35 1.22 -2.49
C VAL A 233 1.88 2.65 -2.39
N ASP A 234 1.24 2.99 -1.27
CA ASP A 234 0.94 4.35 -0.88
C ASP A 234 1.87 4.75 0.27
N ILE A 235 2.94 5.49 -0.05
CA ILE A 235 4.02 5.82 0.90
C ILE A 235 3.44 6.58 2.09
N TRP A 236 2.65 7.61 1.85
CA TRP A 236 2.05 8.39 2.93
C TRP A 236 1.01 7.58 3.70
N GLY A 237 0.22 6.75 3.01
CA GLY A 237 -0.71 5.82 3.66
C GLY A 237 -0.02 4.84 4.62
N VAL A 238 1.21 4.42 4.31
CA VAL A 238 2.02 3.56 5.20
C VAL A 238 2.62 4.37 6.35
N GLU A 239 3.29 5.48 6.05
CA GLU A 239 4.05 6.24 7.06
C GLU A 239 3.16 7.05 8.01
N THR A 240 1.90 7.33 7.64
CA THR A 240 0.94 8.09 8.46
C THR A 240 -0.25 7.27 8.96
N ALA A 241 -0.18 5.93 8.86
CA ALA A 241 -1.26 5.05 9.26
C ALA A 241 -1.61 5.18 10.75
N VAL A 242 -2.90 5.41 11.05
CA VAL A 242 -3.41 5.41 12.44
C VAL A 242 -3.93 4.05 12.88
N SER A 243 -3.88 3.04 12.01
CA SER A 243 -4.19 1.67 12.38
C SER A 243 -3.40 0.65 11.57
N GLN A 244 -3.19 -0.52 12.17
CA GLN A 244 -2.56 -1.67 11.52
C GLN A 244 -3.27 -2.06 10.20
N ARG A 245 -4.60 -1.96 10.16
CA ARG A 245 -5.38 -2.22 8.93
C ARG A 245 -5.05 -1.21 7.83
N GLU A 246 -4.99 0.09 8.16
CA GLU A 246 -4.70 1.14 7.19
C GLU A 246 -3.28 0.98 6.62
N GLY A 247 -2.28 0.77 7.47
CA GLY A 247 -0.89 0.58 7.02
C GLY A 247 -0.73 -0.67 6.13
N LEU A 248 -1.33 -1.79 6.51
CA LEU A 248 -1.32 -3.02 5.70
C LEU A 248 -2.09 -2.90 4.38
N ALA A 249 -3.09 -2.01 4.31
CA ALA A 249 -3.84 -1.74 3.08
C ALA A 249 -3.11 -0.77 2.15
N ALA A 250 -2.16 0.01 2.68
CA ALA A 250 -1.31 0.91 1.90
C ALA A 250 -0.02 0.24 1.40
N TRP A 251 0.41 -0.86 2.02
CA TRP A 251 1.61 -1.62 1.70
C TRP A 251 1.33 -2.82 0.78
N ASN A 252 2.10 -2.94 -0.32
CA ASN A 252 2.06 -4.07 -1.25
C ASN A 252 0.62 -4.48 -1.65
N LYS A 253 -0.14 -3.49 -2.11
CA LYS A 253 -1.58 -3.57 -2.41
C LYS A 253 -1.93 -4.74 -3.32
N SER A 254 -1.11 -4.98 -4.34
CA SER A 254 -1.37 -6.04 -5.31
C SER A 254 -1.20 -7.45 -4.70
N THR A 255 -0.19 -7.65 -3.86
CA THR A 255 -0.01 -8.90 -3.09
C THR A 255 -1.15 -9.09 -2.08
N GLN A 256 -1.63 -8.01 -1.46
CA GLN A 256 -2.76 -8.06 -0.54
C GLN A 256 -4.06 -8.45 -1.28
N GLN A 257 -4.28 -7.92 -2.48
CA GLN A 257 -5.40 -8.31 -3.33
C GLN A 257 -5.30 -9.78 -3.77
N TRP A 258 -4.11 -10.25 -4.15
CA TRP A 258 -3.85 -11.65 -4.45
C TRP A 258 -4.17 -12.56 -3.26
N LEU A 259 -3.58 -12.29 -2.09
CA LEU A 259 -3.83 -13.05 -0.86
C LEU A 259 -5.30 -13.07 -0.48
N ARG A 260 -6.01 -11.96 -0.74
CA ARG A 260 -7.45 -11.90 -0.53
C ARG A 260 -8.21 -12.82 -1.48
N SER A 261 -7.93 -12.72 -2.78
CA SER A 261 -8.64 -13.44 -3.83
C SER A 261 -8.35 -14.95 -3.83
N ILE A 262 -7.14 -15.38 -3.48
CA ILE A 262 -6.77 -16.81 -3.52
C ILE A 262 -6.92 -17.52 -2.17
N CYS A 263 -6.97 -16.78 -1.05
CA CYS A 263 -7.00 -17.37 0.28
C CYS A 263 -8.10 -16.77 1.17
N TYR A 264 -8.02 -15.48 1.51
CA TYR A 264 -8.88 -14.90 2.56
C TYR A 264 -10.38 -15.09 2.30
N ASP A 265 -10.82 -14.81 1.07
CA ASP A 265 -12.24 -14.92 0.70
C ASP A 265 -12.68 -16.38 0.50
N ARG A 266 -11.74 -17.31 0.31
CA ARG A 266 -12.01 -18.73 0.01
C ARG A 266 -11.99 -19.64 1.23
N VAL A 267 -11.34 -19.24 2.31
CA VAL A 267 -11.24 -20.03 3.55
C VAL A 267 -12.44 -19.74 4.46
N ALA A 268 -13.05 -20.78 5.03
CA ALA A 268 -14.23 -20.61 5.89
C ALA A 268 -13.90 -20.04 7.28
N THR A 269 -12.84 -20.54 7.92
CA THR A 269 -12.47 -20.23 9.32
C THR A 269 -11.03 -19.73 9.43
N SER A 270 -10.71 -18.94 10.45
CA SER A 270 -9.35 -18.44 10.71
C SER A 270 -8.72 -17.65 9.55
N LYS A 271 -9.56 -17.00 8.73
CA LYS A 271 -9.17 -16.26 7.51
C LYS A 271 -7.89 -15.44 7.69
N THR A 272 -7.82 -14.61 8.74
CA THR A 272 -6.64 -13.77 9.02
C THR A 272 -5.37 -14.60 9.22
N LEU A 273 -5.41 -15.62 10.09
CA LEU A 273 -4.23 -16.42 10.42
C LEU A 273 -3.74 -17.22 9.20
N THR A 274 -4.66 -17.87 8.49
CA THR A 274 -4.33 -18.65 7.29
C THR A 274 -3.73 -17.76 6.20
N THR A 275 -4.29 -16.56 5.98
CA THR A 275 -3.76 -15.61 5.00
C THR A 275 -2.37 -15.09 5.36
N PHE A 276 -2.12 -14.76 6.63
CA PHE A 276 -0.78 -14.33 7.07
C PHE A 276 0.24 -15.48 7.01
N PHE A 277 -0.18 -16.71 7.30
CA PHE A 277 0.68 -17.89 7.16
C PHE A 277 1.06 -18.12 5.69
N LEU A 278 0.08 -18.05 4.78
CA LEU A 278 0.34 -18.13 3.34
C LEU A 278 1.28 -16.99 2.87
N SER A 279 1.10 -15.78 3.40
CA SER A 279 2.00 -14.65 3.12
C SER A 279 3.44 -14.95 3.56
N ALA A 280 3.63 -15.53 4.76
CA ALA A 280 4.95 -15.94 5.25
C ALA A 280 5.59 -17.01 4.35
N ALA A 281 4.83 -18.03 3.99
CA ALA A 281 5.29 -19.11 3.12
C ALA A 281 5.68 -18.59 1.73
N TRP A 282 4.94 -17.61 1.19
CA TRP A 282 5.28 -16.98 -0.10
C TRP A 282 6.59 -16.19 -0.04
N HIS A 283 6.92 -15.57 1.10
CA HIS A 283 8.22 -14.89 1.27
C HIS A 283 9.40 -15.87 1.40
N GLY A 284 9.15 -17.07 1.94
CA GLY A 284 10.12 -18.17 1.96
C GLY A 284 10.21 -18.87 3.31
N PHE A 285 11.33 -19.58 3.53
CA PHE A 285 11.53 -20.44 4.71
C PHE A 285 12.34 -19.80 5.85
N TYR A 286 12.77 -18.54 5.70
CA TYR A 286 13.48 -17.85 6.78
C TYR A 286 12.56 -17.65 7.99
N PRO A 287 13.02 -18.00 9.22
CA PRO A 287 12.19 -17.89 10.42
C PRO A 287 11.64 -16.48 10.66
N GLY A 288 12.39 -15.44 10.26
CA GLY A 288 11.98 -14.04 10.38
C GLY A 288 10.63 -13.73 9.72
N TYR A 289 10.31 -14.36 8.58
CA TYR A 289 9.04 -14.16 7.90
C TYR A 289 7.86 -14.67 8.75
N TYR A 290 7.96 -15.89 9.26
CA TYR A 290 6.92 -16.49 10.10
C TYR A 290 6.72 -15.68 11.38
N LEU A 291 7.81 -15.27 12.04
CA LEU A 291 7.73 -14.42 13.22
C LEU A 291 7.01 -13.11 12.93
N THR A 292 7.35 -12.41 11.85
CA THR A 292 6.70 -11.14 11.49
C THR A 292 5.22 -11.32 11.16
N PHE A 293 4.88 -12.23 10.24
CA PHE A 293 3.49 -12.35 9.78
C PHE A 293 2.56 -12.91 10.86
N MET A 294 3.03 -13.82 11.72
CA MET A 294 2.24 -14.27 12.87
C MET A 294 2.06 -13.17 13.91
N THR A 295 3.08 -12.34 14.15
CA THR A 295 2.96 -11.15 15.01
C THR A 295 1.96 -10.16 14.44
N LEU A 296 2.02 -9.86 13.14
CA LEU A 296 1.06 -8.99 12.46
C LEU A 296 -0.36 -9.55 12.50
N ALA A 297 -0.55 -10.88 12.40
CA ALA A 297 -1.85 -11.52 12.53
C ALA A 297 -2.45 -11.26 13.93
N VAL A 298 -1.66 -11.49 14.98
CA VAL A 298 -2.07 -11.26 16.38
C VAL A 298 -2.32 -9.78 16.64
N GLN A 299 -1.43 -8.88 16.19
CA GLN A 299 -1.62 -7.43 16.32
C GLN A 299 -2.85 -6.92 15.56
N THR A 300 -3.18 -7.51 14.40
CA THR A 300 -4.40 -7.16 13.64
C THR A 300 -5.67 -7.56 14.39
N LEU A 301 -5.65 -8.68 15.12
CA LEU A 301 -6.75 -9.09 15.99
C LEU A 301 -6.85 -8.16 17.22
N ALA A 302 -5.72 -7.84 17.83
CA ALA A 302 -5.64 -6.91 18.96
C ALA A 302 -6.15 -5.52 18.60
N ALA A 303 -5.71 -4.94 17.48
CA ALA A 303 -6.14 -3.64 17.00
C ALA A 303 -7.66 -3.58 16.76
N ARG A 304 -8.26 -4.67 16.26
CA ARG A 304 -9.73 -4.78 16.11
C ARG A 304 -10.43 -4.76 17.46
N SER A 305 -9.91 -5.49 18.44
CA SER A 305 -10.45 -5.51 19.80
C SER A 305 -10.39 -4.11 20.45
N VAL A 306 -9.22 -3.47 20.43
CA VAL A 306 -9.01 -2.11 20.95
C VAL A 306 -9.94 -1.11 20.27
N ARG A 307 -10.08 -1.18 18.95
CA ARG A 307 -10.97 -0.28 18.21
C ARG A 307 -12.44 -0.47 18.60
N ARG A 308 -12.90 -1.70 18.86
CA ARG A 308 -14.30 -1.97 19.24
C ARG A 308 -14.61 -1.56 20.68
N SER A 309 -13.67 -1.76 21.61
CA SER A 309 -13.87 -1.43 23.02
C SER A 309 -13.59 0.04 23.33
N VAL A 310 -12.53 0.64 22.76
CA VAL A 310 -12.01 1.93 23.23
C VAL A 310 -12.39 3.11 22.33
N ARG A 311 -12.36 2.93 21.00
CA ARG A 311 -12.64 4.04 20.04
C ARG A 311 -13.95 4.79 20.33
N PRO A 312 -15.08 4.15 20.71
CA PRO A 312 -16.35 4.83 20.94
C PRO A 312 -16.26 5.97 21.97
N PHE A 313 -15.42 5.84 23.00
CA PHE A 313 -15.24 6.88 24.02
C PHE A 313 -14.63 8.17 23.45
N PHE A 314 -13.89 8.05 22.35
CA PHE A 314 -13.18 9.16 21.73
C PHE A 314 -13.95 9.82 20.56
N GLN A 315 -15.17 9.37 20.24
CA GLN A 315 -15.90 9.89 19.07
C GLN A 315 -16.77 11.12 19.37
N LYS A 316 -16.83 11.58 20.62
CA LYS A 316 -17.77 12.61 21.10
C LYS A 316 -17.45 14.04 20.61
N SER A 317 -16.18 14.38 20.40
CA SER A 317 -15.75 15.72 19.95
C SER A 317 -14.59 15.65 18.96
N ALA A 318 -14.38 16.72 18.18
CA ALA A 318 -13.28 16.80 17.22
C ALA A 318 -11.92 16.63 17.92
N SER A 319 -11.70 17.33 19.05
CA SER A 319 -10.48 17.22 19.84
C SER A 319 -10.27 15.80 20.38
N SER A 320 -11.35 15.13 20.80
CA SER A 320 -11.27 13.75 21.28
C SER A 320 -10.91 12.76 20.16
N ARG A 321 -11.40 12.99 18.94
CA ARG A 321 -11.02 12.18 17.77
C ARG A 321 -9.57 12.40 17.39
N PHE A 322 -9.10 13.65 17.43
CA PHE A 322 -7.69 13.97 17.19
C PHE A 322 -6.77 13.28 18.20
N VAL A 323 -7.12 13.31 19.49
CA VAL A 323 -6.36 12.60 20.54
C VAL A 323 -6.31 11.09 20.25
N TRP A 324 -7.42 10.50 19.84
CA TRP A 324 -7.46 9.09 19.42
C TRP A 324 -6.55 8.81 18.22
N ASP A 325 -6.60 9.65 17.20
CA ASP A 325 -5.77 9.49 15.99
C ASP A 325 -4.29 9.64 16.33
N ALA A 326 -3.90 10.58 17.22
CA ALA A 326 -2.52 10.74 17.68
C ALA A 326 -2.02 9.52 18.49
N ILE A 327 -2.83 9.02 19.44
CA ILE A 327 -2.47 7.84 20.25
C ILE A 327 -2.33 6.61 19.34
N THR A 328 -3.28 6.40 18.43
CA THR A 328 -3.29 5.23 17.56
C THR A 328 -2.26 5.32 16.45
N PHE A 329 -1.86 6.51 16.01
CA PHE A 329 -0.68 6.74 15.17
C PHE A 329 0.58 6.22 15.85
N VAL A 330 0.91 6.71 17.05
CA VAL A 330 2.10 6.30 17.80
C VAL A 330 2.10 4.78 18.05
N ALA A 331 0.96 4.23 18.48
CA ALA A 331 0.81 2.80 18.71
C ALA A 331 0.96 1.97 17.43
N THR A 332 0.46 2.47 16.30
CA THR A 332 0.56 1.78 15.01
C THR A 332 2.00 1.77 14.50
N VAL A 333 2.67 2.91 14.56
CA VAL A 333 4.08 3.04 14.17
C VAL A 333 4.98 2.14 15.02
N ALA A 334 4.84 2.20 16.35
CA ALA A 334 5.60 1.35 17.26
C ALA A 334 5.26 -0.15 17.07
N GLY A 335 3.99 -0.48 16.81
CA GLY A 335 3.54 -1.84 16.57
C GLY A 335 4.11 -2.44 15.28
N PHE A 336 4.10 -1.67 14.17
CA PHE A 336 4.70 -2.09 12.91
C PHE A 336 6.21 -2.26 13.01
N ALA A 337 6.92 -1.29 13.62
CA ALA A 337 8.37 -1.38 13.81
C ALA A 337 8.75 -2.66 14.58
N TYR A 338 8.02 -2.95 15.67
CA TYR A 338 8.20 -4.17 16.46
C TYR A 338 7.91 -5.47 15.68
N ALA A 339 6.82 -5.49 14.91
CA ALA A 339 6.40 -6.70 14.20
C ALA A 339 7.28 -6.99 12.98
N THR A 340 7.82 -5.96 12.33
CA THR A 340 8.58 -6.08 11.08
C THR A 340 10.07 -6.30 11.28
N ILE A 341 10.63 -6.04 12.46
CA ILE A 341 12.07 -6.26 12.67
C ILE A 341 12.55 -7.69 12.38
N PRO A 342 11.82 -8.79 12.73
CA PRO A 342 12.24 -10.14 12.36
C PRO A 342 12.33 -10.36 10.84
N PHE A 343 11.44 -9.73 10.06
CA PHE A 343 11.43 -9.78 8.61
C PHE A 343 12.73 -9.21 8.02
N ILE A 344 13.26 -8.14 8.62
CA ILE A 344 14.52 -7.53 8.19
C ILE A 344 15.70 -8.40 8.61
N LEU A 345 15.67 -8.94 9.83
CA LEU A 345 16.79 -9.71 10.39
C LEU A 345 16.93 -11.12 9.80
N LEU A 346 15.83 -11.70 9.28
CA LEU A 346 15.74 -13.04 8.68
C LEU A 346 16.23 -14.22 9.58
N SER A 347 16.57 -13.95 10.83
CA SER A 347 17.18 -14.90 11.78
C SER A 347 16.36 -14.98 13.05
N PHE A 348 16.04 -16.21 13.47
CA PHE A 348 15.32 -16.47 14.72
C PHE A 348 16.05 -15.91 15.93
N GLY A 349 17.35 -16.22 16.09
CA GLY A 349 18.13 -15.79 17.25
C GLY A 349 18.22 -14.27 17.38
N LYS A 350 18.50 -13.58 16.27
CA LYS A 350 18.55 -12.10 16.26
C LYS A 350 17.18 -11.47 16.55
N ALA A 351 16.11 -12.03 15.99
CA ALA A 351 14.75 -11.56 16.23
C ALA A 351 14.33 -11.73 17.70
N MET A 352 14.61 -12.90 18.29
CA MET A 352 14.31 -13.18 19.69
C MET A 352 15.11 -12.30 20.64
N ALA A 353 16.40 -12.09 20.38
CA ALA A 353 17.23 -11.17 21.16
C ALA A 353 16.66 -9.74 21.12
N MET A 354 16.25 -9.26 19.95
CA MET A 354 15.64 -7.94 19.81
C MET A 354 14.32 -7.84 20.58
N TRP A 355 13.44 -8.83 20.49
CA TRP A 355 12.19 -8.81 21.26
C TRP A 355 12.39 -8.96 22.76
N TRP A 356 13.43 -9.66 23.19
CA TRP A 356 13.84 -9.74 24.59
C TRP A 356 14.25 -8.35 25.12
N GLU A 357 15.07 -7.62 24.37
CA GLU A 357 15.48 -6.24 24.70
C GLU A 357 14.30 -5.26 24.79
N MET A 358 13.23 -5.58 24.08
CA MET A 358 11.97 -4.84 24.07
C MET A 358 10.93 -5.43 25.04
N TYR A 359 11.32 -6.37 25.92
CA TYR A 359 10.47 -7.03 26.92
C TYR A 359 9.16 -7.60 26.34
N PHE A 360 9.18 -8.02 25.07
CA PHE A 360 8.01 -8.53 24.35
C PHE A 360 6.76 -7.62 24.39
N TYR A 361 6.92 -6.29 24.54
CA TYR A 361 5.78 -5.38 24.75
C TYR A 361 4.67 -5.54 23.69
N GLY A 362 5.04 -5.73 22.42
CA GLY A 362 4.08 -5.87 21.33
C GLY A 362 3.22 -7.11 21.44
N HIS A 363 3.79 -8.24 21.89
CA HIS A 363 3.04 -9.48 22.13
C HIS A 363 2.16 -9.36 23.38
N ILE A 364 2.74 -8.88 24.49
CA ILE A 364 2.02 -8.74 25.77
C ILE A 364 0.81 -7.82 25.59
N PHE A 365 1.00 -6.64 24.98
CA PHE A 365 -0.09 -5.71 24.69
C PHE A 365 -1.16 -6.35 23.80
N SER A 366 -0.75 -7.10 22.76
CA SER A 366 -1.71 -7.74 21.86
C SER A 366 -2.55 -8.81 22.56
N VAL A 367 -1.94 -9.64 23.41
CA VAL A 367 -2.65 -10.65 24.20
C VAL A 367 -3.62 -10.00 25.18
N MET A 368 -3.19 -8.96 25.90
CA MET A 368 -4.06 -8.20 26.80
C MET A 368 -5.24 -7.56 26.05
N ALA A 369 -4.98 -6.96 24.89
CA ALA A 369 -6.00 -6.35 24.04
C ALA A 369 -7.03 -7.37 23.54
N ILE A 370 -6.64 -8.61 23.25
CA ILE A 370 -7.55 -9.64 22.75
C ILE A 370 -8.37 -10.26 23.89
N PHE A 371 -7.74 -10.62 25.01
CA PHE A 371 -8.39 -11.44 26.04
C PHE A 371 -8.85 -10.65 27.26
N VAL A 372 -8.11 -9.63 27.69
CA VAL A 372 -8.42 -8.90 28.93
C VAL A 372 -9.34 -7.71 28.64
N LEU A 373 -9.01 -6.92 27.62
CA LEU A 373 -9.73 -5.68 27.32
C LEU A 373 -11.24 -5.87 27.08
N PRO A 374 -11.72 -6.87 26.30
CA PRO A 374 -13.17 -7.05 26.10
C PRO A 374 -13.92 -7.46 27.37
N ARG A 375 -13.23 -8.04 28.35
CA ARG A 375 -13.82 -8.42 29.65
C ARG A 375 -13.96 -7.22 30.58
N LEU A 376 -13.04 -6.26 30.49
CA LEU A 376 -13.08 -5.02 31.27
C LEU A 376 -14.00 -3.96 30.63
N ILE A 377 -13.91 -3.83 29.30
CA ILE A 377 -14.66 -2.86 28.50
C ILE A 377 -15.40 -3.63 27.43
N SER A 378 -16.70 -3.80 27.65
CA SER A 378 -17.57 -4.51 26.71
C SER A 378 -17.45 -3.86 25.32
N PRO A 379 -17.15 -4.64 24.27
CA PRO A 379 -17.06 -4.10 22.93
C PRO A 379 -18.42 -3.54 22.54
N ALA A 380 -18.43 -2.39 21.85
CA ALA A 380 -19.66 -1.86 21.29
C ALA A 380 -20.32 -2.94 20.41
N ARG A 381 -21.61 -3.24 20.66
CA ARG A 381 -22.37 -4.19 19.83
C ARG A 381 -22.32 -3.71 18.38
N GLU A 382 -22.05 -4.63 17.46
CA GLU A 382 -22.32 -4.37 16.04
C GLU A 382 -23.82 -4.08 15.92
N GLY A 383 -24.17 -2.83 15.64
CA GLY A 383 -25.52 -2.48 15.27
C GLY A 383 -25.87 -3.23 13.99
N LYS A 384 -26.62 -4.32 14.10
CA LYS A 384 -27.54 -4.69 13.03
C LYS A 384 -28.64 -3.64 13.07
N GLU A 385 -28.47 -2.52 12.36
CA GLU A 385 -29.62 -1.71 12.01
C GLU A 385 -30.54 -2.60 11.17
N LYS A 386 -31.61 -3.08 11.82
CA LYS A 386 -32.83 -3.46 11.10
C LYS A 386 -33.42 -2.14 10.62
N LEU A 387 -33.05 -1.70 9.41
CA LEU A 387 -33.86 -0.68 8.74
C LEU A 387 -35.24 -1.28 8.52
N ALA A 388 -36.22 -0.69 9.20
CA ALA A 388 -37.62 -0.95 8.99
C ALA A 388 -38.00 -0.68 7.53
N CYS A 389 -38.99 -1.44 7.08
CA CYS A 389 -39.56 -1.49 5.74
C CYS A 389 -39.76 -0.12 5.08
N SER A 390 -39.10 0.09 3.94
CA SER A 390 -39.57 0.95 2.85
C SER A 390 -39.01 0.36 1.54
N ASP A 391 -39.88 0.16 0.57
CA ASP A 391 -39.62 -0.54 -0.68
C ASP A 391 -38.59 0.20 -1.56
N GLN A 392 -37.37 -0.34 -1.64
CA GLN A 392 -36.40 -0.05 -2.69
C GLN A 392 -35.65 -1.33 -3.10
N PRO A 393 -35.27 -1.46 -4.39
CA PRO A 393 -34.87 -2.72 -4.99
C PRO A 393 -33.56 -3.29 -4.41
N GLN A 394 -33.48 -4.62 -4.38
CA GLN A 394 -32.46 -5.44 -3.70
C GLN A 394 -30.99 -5.18 -4.06
N ALA A 395 -30.67 -4.30 -5.02
CA ALA A 395 -29.30 -3.92 -5.36
C ALA A 395 -28.62 -3.04 -4.28
N ALA A 396 -29.39 -2.30 -3.47
CA ALA A 396 -28.83 -1.38 -2.47
C ALA A 396 -28.40 -2.06 -1.16
N ARG A 397 -28.88 -3.28 -0.85
CA ARG A 397 -28.62 -3.96 0.44
C ARG A 397 -27.27 -4.68 0.52
N VAL A 398 -26.54 -4.81 -0.59
CA VAL A 398 -25.22 -5.47 -0.62
C VAL A 398 -24.08 -4.46 -0.43
N LEU A 399 -24.36 -3.15 -0.57
CA LEU A 399 -23.32 -2.11 -0.49
C LEU A 399 -22.82 -1.86 0.95
N ASP A 400 -23.66 -2.04 1.98
CA ASP A 400 -23.24 -1.85 3.38
C ASP A 400 -22.39 -3.00 3.97
N GLN A 401 -22.48 -4.21 3.43
CA GLN A 401 -21.49 -5.27 3.72
C GLN A 401 -20.24 -5.16 2.83
N CYS A 402 -20.30 -4.34 1.78
CA CYS A 402 -19.20 -3.99 0.89
C CYS A 402 -18.40 -2.77 1.36
N ASP A 403 -18.71 -2.16 2.51
CA ASP A 403 -17.90 -1.13 3.19
C ASP A 403 -16.57 -1.66 3.81
N LEU A 404 -16.12 -2.80 3.31
CA LEU A 404 -14.71 -3.20 3.27
C LEU A 404 -13.98 -2.64 2.03
N SER A 405 -14.64 -1.78 1.24
CA SER A 405 -14.01 -0.95 0.21
C SER A 405 -13.25 0.22 0.85
N TYR A 406 -12.04 0.40 0.33
CA TYR A 406 -11.10 1.50 0.51
C TYR A 406 -11.62 2.78 1.18
N GLY A 407 -11.27 2.96 2.46
CA GLY A 407 -11.21 4.27 3.11
C GLY A 407 -9.99 5.07 2.64
N SER A 408 -9.99 5.51 1.39
CA SER A 408 -9.11 6.58 0.91
C SER A 408 -9.88 7.80 0.42
N SER A 409 -11.16 7.65 0.04
CA SER A 409 -11.97 8.74 -0.51
C SER A 409 -12.25 9.85 0.52
N GLU A 410 -12.69 9.55 1.75
CA GLU A 410 -13.01 10.61 2.72
C GLU A 410 -11.78 11.39 3.23
N ARG A 411 -10.60 10.74 3.40
CA ARG A 411 -9.38 11.44 3.80
C ARG A 411 -8.70 12.18 2.64
N GLN A 412 -8.71 11.64 1.42
CA GLN A 412 -8.19 12.36 0.26
C GLN A 412 -9.08 13.56 -0.11
N LEU A 413 -10.41 13.44 0.04
CA LEU A 413 -11.34 14.55 -0.17
C LEU A 413 -11.18 15.64 0.91
N ASN A 414 -10.89 15.26 2.16
CA ASN A 414 -10.63 16.23 3.22
C ASN A 414 -9.24 16.89 3.09
N ASN A 415 -8.21 16.14 2.67
CA ASN A 415 -6.89 16.71 2.42
C ASN A 415 -6.87 17.58 1.14
N SER A 416 -7.59 17.21 0.08
CA SER A 416 -7.71 18.06 -1.12
C SER A 416 -8.50 19.34 -0.83
N LYS A 417 -9.56 19.27 -0.01
CA LYS A 417 -10.30 20.46 0.48
C LYS A 417 -9.49 21.32 1.44
N LEU A 418 -8.60 20.74 2.26
CA LEU A 418 -7.69 21.50 3.12
C LEU A 418 -6.62 22.21 2.30
N ILE A 419 -6.01 21.52 1.34
CA ILE A 419 -4.99 22.09 0.44
C ILE A 419 -5.60 23.17 -0.46
N SER A 420 -6.84 22.98 -0.96
CA SER A 420 -7.54 24.01 -1.75
C SER A 420 -7.93 25.23 -0.90
N LYS A 421 -8.32 25.04 0.37
CA LYS A 421 -8.58 26.15 1.30
C LYS A 421 -7.31 26.92 1.66
N PHE A 422 -6.18 26.23 1.88
CA PHE A 422 -4.89 26.91 2.10
C PHE A 422 -4.41 27.67 0.85
N GLY A 423 -4.62 27.11 -0.35
CA GLY A 423 -4.32 27.78 -1.62
C GLY A 423 -5.19 29.01 -1.90
N GLN A 424 -6.47 29.01 -1.50
CA GLN A 424 -7.38 30.15 -1.61
C GLN A 424 -7.08 31.27 -0.61
N VAL A 425 -6.64 30.93 0.61
CA VAL A 425 -6.26 31.94 1.62
C VAL A 425 -4.96 32.66 1.23
N CYS A 426 -4.02 31.98 0.56
CA CYS A 426 -2.80 32.63 0.06
C CYS A 426 -3.01 33.47 -1.21
N THR A 427 -4.05 33.21 -2.01
CA THR A 427 -4.37 34.02 -3.20
C THR A 427 -5.26 35.22 -2.88
N GLN A 428 -6.17 35.13 -1.90
CA GLN A 428 -6.98 36.29 -1.48
C GLN A 428 -6.23 37.38 -0.72
N GLN A 429 -5.01 37.13 -0.24
CA GLN A 429 -4.24 38.12 0.51
C GLN A 429 -3.33 38.99 -0.39
N ASN A 430 -3.23 38.71 -1.70
CA ASN A 430 -2.39 39.47 -2.63
C ASN A 430 -3.15 40.35 -3.64
N ASP A 431 -4.48 40.26 -3.74
CA ASP A 431 -5.26 41.03 -4.73
C ASP A 431 -5.94 42.30 -4.17
N ASN A 432 -5.76 42.65 -2.89
CA ASN A 432 -6.39 43.83 -2.28
C ASN A 432 -5.45 45.05 -2.11
N LYS A 433 -4.50 45.23 -3.02
CA LYS A 433 -3.71 46.48 -3.13
C LYS A 433 -3.47 46.85 -4.59
N LYS A 434 -4.46 47.49 -5.22
CA LYS A 434 -4.28 48.44 -6.35
C LYS A 434 -5.62 49.12 -6.70
N GLY A 435 -5.70 50.42 -6.42
CA GLY A 435 -6.58 51.44 -7.05
C GLY A 435 -8.09 51.16 -7.07
N THR A 436 -9.00 52.06 -6.71
CA THR A 436 -9.04 53.45 -7.16
C THR A 436 -10.11 54.19 -6.34
N SER A 437 -9.82 55.45 -6.06
CA SER A 437 -10.65 56.52 -5.51
C SER A 437 -12.13 56.52 -5.89
N THR A 438 -13.02 56.86 -4.95
CA THR A 438 -13.85 58.10 -4.97
C THR A 438 -14.43 58.34 -3.56
N ILE A 439 -14.31 59.57 -3.07
CA ILE A 439 -14.74 60.09 -1.76
C ILE A 439 -15.91 61.06 -1.99
N ASN A 440 -16.75 61.22 -0.94
CA ASN A 440 -17.87 62.16 -0.71
C ASN A 440 -19.26 61.60 -1.05
N SER A 441 -20.31 61.72 -0.22
CA SER A 441 -20.61 62.75 0.80
C SER A 441 -21.55 62.24 1.90
N LEU A 442 -21.53 62.99 3.00
CA LEU A 442 -22.20 62.82 4.29
C LEU A 442 -23.74 62.92 4.29
N GLN A 443 -24.30 62.27 5.32
CA GLN A 443 -25.40 62.68 6.22
C GLN A 443 -26.71 63.25 5.64
N SER A 444 -27.81 62.57 5.97
CA SER A 444 -28.88 63.22 6.76
C SER A 444 -29.61 62.23 7.66
N THR A 445 -29.75 62.67 8.89
CA THR A 445 -30.50 62.11 10.01
C THR A 445 -31.99 62.43 9.80
N GLU A 446 -32.89 61.50 10.08
CA GLU A 446 -34.19 61.88 10.65
C GLU A 446 -34.80 60.75 11.50
N VAL A 447 -35.26 61.18 12.67
CA VAL A 447 -35.77 60.44 13.82
C VAL A 447 -37.28 60.66 13.90
N ARG A 448 -38.07 59.61 14.18
CA ARG A 448 -39.34 59.61 14.95
C ARG A 448 -39.96 58.20 14.83
N GLN A 449 -40.47 57.50 15.85
CA GLN A 449 -40.93 57.71 17.24
C GLN A 449 -40.67 56.36 17.97
N GLY A 450 -40.43 56.25 19.28
CA GLY A 450 -40.40 57.19 20.40
C GLY A 450 -40.00 56.43 21.66
#